data_AF-A0A7X0E5G9-F1
#
_entry.id   AF-A0A7X0E5G9-F1
#
_cell.length_a   1.000
_cell.length_b   1.000
_cell.length_c   1.000
_cell.angle_alpha   90.00
_cell.angle_beta   90.00
_cell.angle_gamma   90.00
#
_symmetry.space_group_name_H-M   'P 1'
#
loop_
_entity.id
_entity.type
_entity.pdbx_description
1 polymer ?
#
loop_
_entity_poly.entity_id
_entity_poly.type
_entity_poly.pdbx_seq_one_letter_code
_entity_poly.pdbx_strand_id
1 'polypeptide(L)' 'MKKMVIGIASQQAIRARALAIARGDHQPRLNESKIWFTSMRSLAEVLSDDNRALIRLNLAH' A
#
# COMPACT_ATOMS: atom_id res chain seq x y z
N MET A 1 13.74 11.56 -9.15
CA MET A 1 12.50 11.05 -8.50
C MET A 1 12.55 9.53 -8.47
N LYS A 2 12.48 8.88 -7.29
CA LYS A 2 12.34 7.42 -7.20
C LYS A 2 10.90 7.05 -7.55
N LYS A 3 10.70 6.28 -8.63
CA LYS A 3 9.39 5.76 -9.02
C LYS A 3 8.99 4.67 -8.03
N MET A 4 7.83 4.81 -7.39
CA MET A 4 7.27 3.80 -6.50
C MET A 4 6.12 3.10 -7.22
N VAL A 5 6.14 1.76 -7.23
CA VAL A 5 5.08 0.95 -7.83
C VAL A 5 4.01 0.69 -6.77
N ILE A 6 2.76 1.01 -7.08
CA ILE A 6 1.59 0.79 -6.20
C ILE A 6 0.72 -0.28 -6.86
N GLY A 7 0.32 -1.28 -6.08
CA GLY A 7 -0.54 -2.36 -6.53
C GLY A 7 -2.00 -2.11 -6.15
N ILE A 8 -2.94 -2.60 -6.97
CA ILE A 8 -4.36 -2.59 -6.66
C ILE A 8 -4.86 -4.03 -6.73
N ALA A 9 -5.42 -4.52 -5.63
CA ALA A 9 -5.92 -5.89 -5.53
C ALA A 9 -7.02 -5.97 -4.47
N SER A 10 -7.86 -7.00 -4.53
CA SER A 10 -8.89 -7.21 -3.50
C SER A 10 -8.26 -7.43 -2.13
N GLN A 11 -8.99 -7.11 -1.06
CA GLN A 11 -8.53 -7.32 0.32
C GLN A 11 -8.13 -8.79 0.58
N GLN A 12 -8.87 -9.74 0.00
CA GLN A 12 -8.56 -11.16 0.12
C GLN A 12 -7.22 -11.50 -0.53
N ALA A 13 -6.95 -10.97 -1.73
CA ALA A 13 -5.68 -11.19 -2.42
C ALA A 13 -4.50 -10.56 -1.67
N ILE A 14 -4.68 -9.35 -1.12
CA ILE A 14 -3.67 -8.68 -0.29
C ILE A 14 -3.36 -9.53 0.96
N ARG A 15 -4.40 -10.04 1.64
CA ARG A 15 -4.24 -10.91 2.81
C ARG A 15 -3.56 -12.24 2.46
N ALA A 16 -3.95 -12.87 1.36
CA ALA A 16 -3.34 -14.11 0.90
C ALA A 16 -1.85 -13.92 0.59
N ARG A 17 -1.50 -12.81 -0.08
CA ARG A 17 -0.10 -12.43 -0.33
C ARG A 17 0.66 -12.21 0.97
N ALA A 18 0.09 -11.47 1.94
CA ALA A 18 0.73 -11.24 3.23
C ALA A 18 1.00 -12.56 3.97
N LEU A 19 0.06 -13.50 3.93
CA LEU A 19 0.23 -14.83 4.52
C LEU A 19 1.26 -15.68 3.78
N ALA A 20 1.38 -15.57 2.46
CA ALA A 20 2.41 -16.26 1.68
C ALA A 20 3.82 -15.69 1.99
N ILE A 21 3.93 -14.37 2.19
CA ILE A 21 5.19 -13.74 2.61
C ILE A 21 5.58 -14.21 4.02
N ALA A 22 4.63 -14.18 4.95
CA ALA A 22 4.87 -14.62 6.33
C ALA A 22 5.28 -16.10 6.42
N ARG A 23 4.78 -16.94 5.51
CA ARG A 23 5.16 -18.36 5.40
C ARG A 23 6.51 -18.59 4.72
N GLY A 24 7.07 -17.59 4.04
CA GLY A 24 8.28 -17.73 3.23
C GLY A 24 8.05 -18.26 1.80
N ASP A 25 6.80 -18.55 1.44
CA ASP A 25 6.42 -19.03 0.10
C ASP A 25 6.57 -17.94 -0.98
N HIS A 26 6.52 -16.66 -0.56
CA HIS A 26 6.69 -15.50 -1.45
C HIS A 26 7.72 -14.51 -0.89
N GLN A 27 8.78 -14.23 -1.64
CA GLN A 27 9.73 -13.17 -1.31
C GLN A 27 9.49 -11.94 -2.21
N PRO A 28 9.12 -10.78 -1.63
CA PRO A 28 8.85 -9.58 -2.40
C PRO A 28 10.11 -9.08 -3.12
N ARG A 29 10.01 -8.86 -4.43
CA ARG A 29 11.14 -8.31 -5.21
C ARG A 29 11.26 -6.80 -5.06
N LEU A 30 12.45 -6.26 -5.31
CA LEU A 30 12.72 -4.82 -5.19
C LEU A 30 11.81 -3.94 -6.07
N ASN A 31 11.39 -4.47 -7.22
CA ASN A 31 10.53 -3.81 -8.19
C ASN A 31 9.03 -4.15 -8.02
N GLU A 32 8.69 -4.94 -7.01
CA GLU A 32 7.30 -5.30 -6.73
C GLU A 32 6.61 -4.22 -5.90
N SER A 33 5.30 -4.07 -6.10
CA SER A 33 4.48 -3.16 -5.30
C SER A 33 4.60 -3.48 -3.82
N LYS A 34 5.08 -2.50 -3.06
CA LYS A 34 5.18 -2.59 -1.60
C LYS A 34 3.90 -2.12 -0.92
N ILE A 35 3.18 -1.21 -1.57
CA ILE A 35 1.93 -0.63 -1.08
C ILE A 35 0.79 -1.15 -1.96
N TRP A 36 -0.27 -1.62 -1.32
CA TRP A 36 -1.44 -2.19 -1.98
C TRP A 36 -2.71 -1.49 -1.51
N PHE A 37 -3.57 -1.14 -2.47
CA PHE A 37 -4.89 -0.57 -2.23
C PHE A 37 -5.97 -1.53 -2.71
N THR A 38 -7.15 -1.45 -2.10
CA THR A 38 -8.31 -2.25 -2.49
C THR A 38 -9.00 -1.72 -3.75
N SER A 39 -8.77 -0.46 -4.11
CA SER A 39 -9.36 0.19 -5.29
C SER A 39 -8.57 1.43 -5.72
N MET A 40 -8.76 1.87 -6.97
CA MET A 40 -8.23 3.14 -7.48
C MET A 40 -8.83 4.34 -6.74
N ARG A 41 -10.09 4.24 -6.30
CA ARG A 41 -10.77 5.29 -5.54
C ARG A 41 -10.05 5.56 -4.21
N SER A 42 -9.76 4.50 -3.45
CA SER A 42 -9.03 4.61 -2.18
C SER A 42 -7.62 5.19 -2.38
N LEU A 43 -6.96 4.86 -3.49
CA LEU A 43 -5.69 5.47 -3.86
C LEU A 43 -5.84 6.98 -4.14
N ALA A 44 -6.84 7.37 -4.94
CA ALA A 44 -7.10 8.76 -5.28
C ALA A 44 -7.42 9.60 -4.04
N GLU A 45 -8.21 9.08 -3.11
CA GLU A 45 -8.53 9.73 -1.82
C GLU A 45 -7.28 10.00 -0.98
N VAL A 46 -6.32 9.05 -0.92
CA VAL A 46 -5.03 9.26 -0.21
C VAL A 46 -4.10 10.24 -0.92
N LEU A 47 -4.17 10.33 -2.24
CA LEU A 47 -3.36 11.28 -3.01
C LEU A 47 -3.98 12.69 -3.07
N SER A 48 -5.25 12.83 -2.69
CA SER A 48 -5.94 14.12 -2.58
C SER A 48 -5.29 14.98 -1.50
N ASP A 49 -5.23 16.29 -1.71
CA ASP A 49 -4.52 17.24 -0.83
C ASP A 49 -5.02 17.19 0.62
N ASP A 50 -6.30 16.88 0.84
CA ASP A 50 -6.91 16.71 2.17
C ASP A 50 -6.26 15.61 3.03
N ASN A 51 -5.81 14.48 2.45
CA ASN A 51 -5.23 13.39 3.25
C ASN A 51 -3.76 13.65 3.64
N ARG A 52 -3.06 14.59 2.97
CA ARG A 52 -1.73 15.04 3.41
C ARG A 52 -1.79 15.81 4.73
N ALA A 53 -2.92 16.44 5.04
CA ALA A 53 -3.12 17.13 6.32
C ALA A 53 -3.30 16.14 7.48
N LEU A 54 -4.01 15.02 7.28
CA LEU A 54 -4.21 13.99 8.31
C LEU A 54 -2.92 13.25 8.69
N ILE A 55 -1.95 13.12 7.77
CA ILE A 55 -0.64 12.50 8.07
C ILE A 55 0.21 13.38 9.00
N ARG A 56 -0.05 14.69 9.11
CA ARG A 56 0.69 15.57 10.03
C ARG A 56 0.20 15.51 11.48
N LEU A 57 -1.01 15.01 11.75
CA LEU A 57 -1.58 15.06 13.10
C LEU A 57 -0.95 14.04 14.06
N ASN A 58 -0.39 12.94 13.54
CA ASN A 58 0.15 11.85 14.38
C ASN A 58 1.67 11.96 14.67
N LEU A 59 2.30 13.11 14.40
CA LEU A 59 3.69 13.36 14.81
C LEU A 59 3.80 14.25 16.06
N ALA A 60 2.68 14.54 16.71
CA ALA A 60 2.60 15.31 17.94
C ALA A 60 1.87 14.49 19.02
N HIS A 61 2.41 13.33 19.39
CA HIS A 61 2.28 12.75 20.73
C HIS A 61 3.27 11.60 20.92
#